data_AF-A0A2D6MD95-F1
#
_entry.id   AF-A0A2D6MD95-F1
#
_cell.length_a   1.000
_cell.length_b   1.000
_cell.length_c   1.000
_cell.angle_alpha   90.00
_cell.angle_beta   90.00
_cell.angle_gamma   90.00
#
_symmetry.space_group_name_H-M   'P 1'
#
loop_
_entity.id
_entity.type
_entity.pdbx_description
1 polymer ?
#
loop_
_entity_poly.entity_id
_entity_poly.type
_entity_poly.pdbx_seq_one_letter_code
_entity_poly.pdbx_strand_id
1 'polypeptide(L)'
;MNLSYKERLKIPVICDNKFINFYTKSGEHIITHYNRIVIGQRGPYVELEFEDLIEDSFHVPKDKEYRINSDKCYYIELRSNKDNVKIYWQKRLVKYADYKIGKIYISPFDLFLTNNRAIILSQEQC
;
A
#
# COMPACT_ATOMS: atom_id res chain seq x y z
N MET A 1 12.39 16.97 16.76
CA MET A 1 12.79 15.56 16.95
C MET A 1 12.11 14.78 15.83
N ASN A 2 12.84 14.06 14.98
CA ASN A 2 12.20 13.37 13.84
C ASN A 2 11.49 12.11 14.33
N LEU A 3 10.15 12.13 14.30
CA LEU A 3 9.34 10.96 14.63
C LEU A 3 9.64 9.79 13.67
N SER A 4 9.75 8.59 14.22
CA SER A 4 9.82 7.36 13.44
C SER A 4 8.54 7.14 12.65
N TYR A 5 8.59 6.30 11.61
CA TYR A 5 7.36 5.95 10.88
C TYR A 5 6.29 5.35 11.79
N LYS A 6 6.69 4.54 12.79
CA LYS A 6 5.76 3.91 13.73
C LYS A 6 5.01 4.96 14.56
N GLU A 7 5.69 6.00 15.01
CA GLU A 7 5.10 7.11 15.79
C GLU A 7 4.21 8.01 14.93
N ARG A 8 4.41 8.03 13.61
CA ARG A 8 3.64 8.84 12.66
C ARG A 8 2.35 8.17 12.18
N LEU A 9 2.21 6.86 12.36
CA LEU A 9 1.03 6.10 11.94
C LEU A 9 -0.16 6.44 12.83
N LYS A 10 -1.32 6.63 12.19
CA LYS A 10 -2.62 6.83 12.86
C LYS A 10 -3.47 5.57 12.90
N ILE A 11 -2.87 4.44 12.56
CA ILE A 11 -3.45 3.09 12.54
C ILE A 11 -2.47 2.11 13.19
N PRO A 12 -2.94 0.96 13.72
CA PRO A 12 -2.05 -0.01 14.33
C PRO A 12 -1.13 -0.68 13.30
N VAL A 13 0.08 -1.07 13.74
CA VAL A 13 1.05 -1.76 12.87
C VAL A 13 0.56 -3.14 12.46
N ILE A 14 -0.16 -3.85 13.32
CA ILE A 14 -0.79 -5.14 13.02
C ILE A 14 -2.29 -4.94 13.14
N CYS A 15 -3.05 -5.35 12.14
CA CYS A 15 -4.51 -5.33 12.20
C CYS A 15 -5.01 -6.48 13.09
N ASP A 16 -5.90 -6.18 14.03
CA ASP A 16 -6.37 -7.06 15.09
C ASP A 16 -7.79 -7.62 14.84
N ASN A 17 -8.16 -7.86 13.57
CA ASN A 17 -9.48 -8.31 13.06
C ASN A 17 -10.55 -7.22 12.85
N LYS A 18 -10.15 -5.99 12.48
CA LYS A 18 -11.11 -4.95 12.03
C LYS A 18 -11.00 -4.72 10.53
N PHE A 19 -12.13 -4.60 9.85
CA PHE A 19 -12.19 -3.99 8.52
C PHE A 19 -11.85 -2.50 8.66
N ILE A 20 -10.69 -2.10 8.13
CA ILE A 20 -10.30 -0.69 8.02
C ILE A 20 -10.26 -0.35 6.55
N ASN A 21 -11.23 0.47 6.13
CA ASN A 21 -11.31 0.95 4.76
C ASN A 21 -10.28 2.03 4.51
N PHE A 22 -9.55 1.94 3.39
CA PHE A 22 -8.68 3.00 2.91
C PHE A 22 -9.14 3.57 1.59
N TYR A 23 -8.95 4.87 1.49
CA TYR A 23 -9.32 5.69 0.36
C TYR A 23 -8.10 6.39 -0.21
N THR A 24 -8.18 6.76 -1.48
CA THR A 24 -7.22 7.68 -2.08
C THR A 24 -7.51 9.13 -1.68
N LYS A 25 -6.65 10.07 -2.07
CA LYS A 25 -6.80 11.51 -1.78
C LYS A 25 -8.11 12.10 -2.30
N SER A 26 -8.61 11.64 -3.46
CA SER A 26 -9.90 12.08 -4.01
C SER A 26 -11.11 11.38 -3.39
N GLY A 27 -10.89 10.42 -2.48
CA GLY A 27 -11.95 9.66 -1.81
C GLY A 27 -12.38 8.39 -2.53
N GLU A 28 -11.60 7.88 -3.48
CA GLU A 28 -11.83 6.55 -4.07
C GLU A 28 -11.61 5.47 -3.01
N HIS A 29 -12.63 4.66 -2.71
CA HIS A 29 -12.45 3.50 -1.85
C HIS A 29 -11.65 2.44 -2.62
N ILE A 30 -10.54 1.99 -2.05
CA ILE A 30 -9.59 1.11 -2.75
C ILE A 30 -9.21 -0.14 -1.95
N ILE A 31 -9.35 -0.11 -0.62
CA ILE A 31 -8.95 -1.22 0.27
C ILE A 31 -10.01 -1.43 1.34
N THR A 32 -10.39 -2.68 1.63
CA THR A 32 -11.36 -3.04 2.68
C THR A 32 -10.70 -3.49 3.98
N HIS A 33 -9.45 -3.96 3.91
CA HIS A 33 -8.72 -4.51 5.03
C HIS A 33 -7.19 -4.50 4.76
N TYR A 34 -6.38 -4.59 5.82
CA TYR A 34 -4.93 -4.80 5.71
C TYR A 34 -4.44 -5.72 6.81
N ASN A 35 -3.33 -6.44 6.56
CA ASN A 35 -2.75 -7.33 7.54
C ASN A 35 -1.83 -6.58 8.52
N ARG A 36 -0.88 -5.80 8.00
CA ARG A 36 0.14 -5.09 8.80
C ARG A 36 0.81 -3.95 8.04
N ILE A 37 1.63 -3.17 8.75
CA ILE A 37 2.56 -2.19 8.19
C ILE A 37 3.97 -2.78 8.20
N VAL A 38 4.55 -2.98 7.01
CA VAL A 38 5.95 -3.38 6.85
C VAL A 38 6.82 -2.13 6.82
N ILE A 39 7.74 -1.99 7.77
CA ILE A 39 8.72 -0.91 7.81
C ILE A 39 10.07 -1.47 7.35
N GLY A 40 10.38 -1.30 6.07
CA GLY A 40 11.67 -1.69 5.49
C GLY A 40 12.67 -0.54 5.45
N GLN A 41 13.86 -0.79 4.89
CA GLN A 41 14.89 0.25 4.73
C GLN A 41 14.43 1.43 3.86
N ARG A 42 13.43 1.22 3.00
CA ARG A 42 12.89 2.21 2.06
C ARG A 42 11.59 2.87 2.56
N GLY A 43 11.22 2.66 3.81
CA GLY A 43 10.02 3.23 4.41
C GLY A 43 8.88 2.23 4.63
N PRO A 44 7.72 2.73 5.09
CA PRO A 44 6.57 1.92 5.46
C PRO A 44 5.71 1.56 4.26
N TYR A 45 5.11 0.37 4.28
CA TYR A 45 4.13 -0.10 3.31
C TYR A 45 3.00 -0.83 4.03
N VAL A 46 1.76 -0.57 3.60
CA VAL A 46 0.59 -1.34 4.00
C VAL A 46 0.62 -2.68 3.26
N GLU A 47 0.64 -3.79 4.00
CA GLU A 47 0.54 -5.16 3.49
C GLU A 47 -0.91 -5.63 3.59
N LEU A 48 -1.47 -6.15 2.50
CA LEU A 48 -2.82 -6.72 2.45
C LEU A 48 -2.89 -7.93 1.50
N GLU A 49 -4.01 -8.65 1.53
CA GLU A 49 -4.34 -9.68 0.55
C GLU A 49 -4.77 -9.05 -0.78
N PHE A 50 -4.77 -9.83 -1.86
CA PHE A 50 -5.29 -9.35 -3.14
C PHE A 50 -6.80 -9.14 -3.08
N GLU A 51 -7.51 -10.00 -2.34
CA GLU A 51 -8.97 -9.97 -2.16
C GLU A 51 -9.46 -8.77 -1.35
N ASP A 52 -8.55 -8.10 -0.63
CA ASP A 52 -8.84 -6.87 0.12
C ASP A 52 -8.77 -5.60 -0.78
N LEU A 53 -8.34 -5.74 -2.04
CA LEU A 53 -8.42 -4.70 -3.06
C LEU A 53 -9.79 -4.67 -3.71
N ILE A 54 -10.29 -3.47 -3.99
CA ILE A 54 -11.50 -3.30 -4.81
C ILE A 54 -11.14 -3.45 -6.29
N GLU A 55 -11.53 -4.59 -6.90
CA GLU A 55 -11.11 -5.03 -8.24
C GLU A 55 -11.28 -3.95 -9.33
N ASP A 56 -12.39 -3.21 -9.31
CA ASP A 56 -12.71 -2.16 -10.29
C ASP A 56 -12.02 -0.81 -10.05
N SER A 57 -11.23 -0.69 -8.98
CA SER A 57 -10.53 0.57 -8.65
C SER A 57 -9.11 0.64 -9.21
N PHE A 58 -8.63 -0.38 -9.94
CA PHE A 58 -7.24 -0.44 -10.41
C PHE A 58 -7.05 -1.00 -11.82
N HIS A 59 -5.89 -0.72 -12.40
CA HIS A 59 -5.44 -1.29 -13.67
C HIS A 59 -3.93 -1.52 -13.67
N VAL A 60 -3.44 -2.39 -14.57
CA VAL A 60 -2.01 -2.45 -14.92
C VAL A 60 -1.75 -1.37 -15.99
N PRO A 61 -0.84 -0.41 -15.77
CA PRO A 61 -0.48 0.54 -16.81
C PRO A 61 0.09 -0.17 -18.04
N LYS A 62 -0.26 0.28 -19.25
CA LYS A 62 0.14 -0.35 -20.51
C LYS A 62 1.65 -0.53 -20.64
N ASP A 63 2.43 0.47 -20.21
CA ASP A 63 3.89 0.45 -20.24
C ASP A 63 4.51 -0.45 -19.13
N LYS A 64 3.67 -1.08 -18.29
CA LYS A 64 4.05 -1.98 -17.20
C LYS A 64 3.56 -3.42 -17.39
N GLU A 65 2.76 -3.71 -18.43
CA GLU A 65 2.26 -5.06 -18.74
C GLU A 65 3.36 -6.12 -18.84
N TYR A 66 4.56 -5.74 -19.31
CA TYR A 66 5.73 -6.64 -19.39
C TYR A 66 6.09 -7.29 -18.04
N ARG A 67 5.71 -6.68 -16.90
CA ARG A 67 5.98 -7.21 -15.56
C ARG A 67 5.14 -8.44 -15.23
N ILE A 68 3.98 -8.59 -15.87
CA ILE A 68 3.07 -9.72 -15.67
C ILE A 68 3.81 -11.02 -16.01
N ASN A 69 4.40 -11.09 -17.20
CA ASN A 69 5.04 -12.30 -17.72
C ASN A 69 6.55 -12.39 -17.47
N SER A 70 7.16 -11.35 -16.86
CA SER A 70 8.60 -11.34 -16.60
C SER A 70 8.95 -11.97 -15.24
N ASP A 71 9.79 -13.00 -15.26
CA ASP A 71 10.37 -13.61 -14.05
C ASP A 71 11.49 -12.75 -13.44
N LYS A 72 11.99 -11.76 -14.17
CA LYS A 72 12.99 -10.82 -13.68
C LYS A 72 12.38 -9.73 -12.80
N CYS A 73 11.08 -9.52 -12.90
CA CYS A 73 10.38 -8.49 -12.14
C CYS A 73 10.03 -8.97 -10.72
N TYR A 74 10.25 -8.10 -9.75
CA TYR A 74 9.96 -8.39 -8.34
C TYR A 74 8.48 -8.24 -7.98
N TYR A 75 7.73 -7.48 -8.79
CA TYR A 75 6.32 -7.19 -8.57
C TYR A 75 5.62 -6.83 -9.90
N ILE A 76 4.30 -7.01 -9.93
CA ILE A 76 3.39 -6.41 -10.91
C ILE A 76 3.00 -5.02 -10.38
N GLU A 77 3.03 -4.02 -11.26
CA GLU A 77 2.63 -2.66 -10.93
C GLU A 77 1.16 -2.44 -11.31
N LEU A 78 0.33 -2.15 -10.31
CA LEU A 78 -1.04 -1.70 -10.50
C LEU A 78 -1.14 -0.20 -10.14
N ARG A 79 -2.14 0.48 -10.68
CA ARG A 79 -2.45 1.88 -10.40
C ARG A 79 -3.93 2.07 -10.11
N SER A 80 -4.25 2.90 -9.12
CA SER A 80 -5.65 3.30 -8.91
C SER A 80 -6.15 4.17 -10.05
N ASN A 81 -7.45 4.04 -10.35
CA ASN A 81 -8.03 4.66 -11.53
C ASN A 81 -8.12 6.19 -11.42
N LYS A 82 -8.38 6.73 -10.23
CA LYS A 82 -8.55 8.19 -10.06
C LYS A 82 -7.26 8.93 -9.72
N ASP A 83 -6.53 8.45 -8.72
CA ASP A 83 -5.36 9.16 -8.17
C ASP A 83 -4.01 8.56 -8.57
N ASN A 84 -4.00 7.54 -9.43
CA ASN A 84 -2.78 6.88 -9.90
C ASN A 84 -1.90 6.36 -8.74
N VAL A 85 -2.54 5.95 -7.64
CA VAL A 85 -1.85 5.39 -6.46
C VAL A 85 -1.11 4.13 -6.85
N LYS A 86 0.16 4.02 -6.48
CA LYS A 86 1.00 2.89 -6.86
C LYS A 86 0.81 1.69 -5.94
N ILE A 87 0.64 0.54 -6.56
CA ILE A 87 0.40 -0.73 -5.86
C ILE A 87 1.38 -1.76 -6.39
N TYR A 88 1.99 -2.49 -5.46
CA TYR A 88 2.99 -3.50 -5.75
C TYR A 88 2.39 -4.87 -5.42
N TRP A 89 2.14 -5.69 -6.43
CA TRP A 89 1.78 -7.08 -6.23
C TRP A 89 3.02 -7.97 -6.31
N GLN A 90 3.45 -8.48 -5.16
CA GLN A 90 4.80 -9.04 -5.00
C GLN A 90 4.95 -10.42 -5.63
N LYS A 91 5.93 -10.56 -6.53
CA LYS A 91 6.28 -11.83 -7.20
C LYS A 91 7.53 -12.51 -6.62
N ARG A 92 8.44 -11.75 -5.98
CA ARG A 92 9.75 -12.26 -5.52
C ARG A 92 10.15 -11.66 -4.18
N LEU A 93 11.01 -12.32 -3.42
CA LEU A 93 11.51 -11.76 -2.14
C LEU A 93 12.57 -10.67 -2.37
N VAL A 94 12.68 -9.74 -1.41
CA VAL A 94 13.72 -8.70 -1.37
C VAL A 94 14.49 -8.79 -0.06
N LYS A 95 15.73 -8.29 -0.03
CA LYS A 95 16.60 -8.36 1.17
C LYS A 95 16.38 -7.22 2.17
N TYR A 96 15.69 -6.15 1.78
CA TYR A 96 15.61 -4.90 2.55
C TYR A 96 14.28 -4.70 3.29
N ALA A 97 13.35 -5.64 3.15
CA ALA A 97 12.04 -5.65 3.79
C ALA A 97 11.53 -7.09 3.87
N ASP A 98 10.69 -7.39 4.86
CA ASP A 98 10.02 -8.68 5.03
C ASP A 98 8.77 -8.79 4.13
N TYR A 99 8.93 -8.52 2.83
CA TYR A 99 7.85 -8.71 1.87
C TYR A 99 7.64 -10.18 1.55
N LYS A 100 6.38 -10.57 1.39
CA LYS A 100 5.93 -11.92 1.08
C LYS A 100 5.42 -11.97 -0.35
N ILE A 101 5.72 -13.07 -1.04
CA ILE A 101 5.19 -13.34 -2.38
C ILE A 101 3.66 -13.48 -2.30
N GLY A 102 2.96 -12.94 -3.28
CA GLY A 102 1.50 -12.95 -3.37
C GLY A 102 0.82 -11.79 -2.65
N LYS A 103 1.49 -11.12 -1.71
CA LYS A 103 0.94 -9.95 -1.01
C LYS A 103 0.96 -8.70 -1.85
N ILE A 104 0.07 -7.79 -1.48
CA ILE A 104 -0.01 -6.43 -2.02
C ILE A 104 0.67 -5.46 -1.05
N TYR A 105 1.40 -4.49 -1.61
CA TYR A 105 2.02 -3.41 -0.87
C TYR A 105 1.63 -2.05 -1.43
N ILE A 106 1.24 -1.12 -0.56
CA ILE A 106 0.85 0.25 -0.93
C ILE A 106 1.50 1.24 0.04
N SER A 107 1.95 2.39 -0.48
CA SER A 107 2.51 3.45 0.35
C SER A 107 1.42 4.02 1.26
N PRO A 108 1.63 4.10 2.59
CA PRO A 108 0.65 4.70 3.49
C PRO A 108 0.50 6.21 3.28
N PHE A 109 1.45 6.85 2.60
CA PHE A 109 1.37 8.28 2.25
C PHE A 109 0.31 8.58 1.20
N ASP A 110 -0.12 7.57 0.45
CA ASP A 110 -1.15 7.69 -0.58
C ASP A 110 -2.54 7.29 -0.06
N LEU A 111 -2.65 6.95 1.23
CA LEU A 111 -3.85 6.37 1.84
C LEU A 111 -4.48 7.25 2.91
N PHE A 112 -5.81 7.26 2.91
CA PHE A 112 -6.65 8.06 3.76
C PHE A 112 -7.72 7.18 4.41
N LEU A 113 -8.10 7.50 5.64
CA LEU A 113 -9.33 7.01 6.26
C LEU A 113 -10.52 7.85 5.77
N THR A 114 -11.72 7.45 6.17
CA THR A 114 -12.95 8.24 6.02
C THR A 114 -12.73 9.70 6.44
N ASN A 115 -13.39 10.62 5.74
CA ASN A 115 -13.25 12.08 5.90
C ASN A 115 -11.84 12.61 5.56
N ASN A 116 -11.17 11.98 4.59
CA ASN A 116 -9.88 12.42 4.03
C ASN A 116 -8.76 12.56 5.08
N ARG A 117 -8.76 11.68 6.09
CA ARG A 117 -7.75 11.68 7.15
C ARG A 117 -6.56 10.81 6.73
N ALA A 118 -5.41 11.42 6.42
CA ALA A 118 -4.19 10.67 6.10
C ALA A 118 -3.82 9.66 7.21
N ILE A 119 -3.48 8.42 6.82
CA ILE A 119 -3.15 7.34 7.78
C ILE A 119 -1.75 7.48 8.40
N ILE A 120 -0.92 8.36 7.85
CA ILE A 120 0.42 8.68 8.35
C ILE A 120 0.68 10.18 8.23
N LEU A 121 1.36 10.78 9.20
CA LEU A 121 1.81 12.17 9.12
C LEU A 121 3.01 12.29 8.18
N SER A 122 3.11 13.33 7.35
CA SER A 122 4.35 13.68 6.65
C SER A 122 5.36 14.32 7.62
N GLN A 123 6.65 14.39 7.25
CA GLN A 123 7.66 15.02 8.11
C GLN A 123 7.38 16.52 8.33
N GLU A 124 6.78 17.19 7.35
CA GLU A 124 6.39 18.61 7.45
C GLU A 124 5.19 18.84 8.39
N GLN A 125 4.49 17.76 8.76
CA GLN A 125 3.31 17.77 9.63
C GLN A 125 3.62 17.24 11.05
N CYS A 126 4.91 17.02 11.36
CA CYS A 126 5.40 16.50 12.65
C CYS A 126 6.03 17.61 13.49
#